data_AF-A0A2U2PMY8-F1
#
_entry.id   AF-A0A2U2PMY8-F1
#
_cell.length_a   1.000
_cell.length_b   1.000
_cell.length_c   1.000
_cell.angle_alpha   90.00
_cell.angle_beta   90.00
_cell.angle_gamma   90.00
#
_symmetry.space_group_name_H-M   'P 1'
#
loop_
_entity.id
_entity.type
_entity.pdbx_description
1 polymer ?
#
loop_
_entity_poly.entity_id
_entity_poly.type
_entity_poly.pdbx_seq_one_letter_code
_entity_poly.pdbx_strand_id
1 'polypeptide(L)'
;MEFTNITGFIGIIFLSVYFFRQKKRRHLLQEGISTEGTVIDLIEESSHRNGSMIYPVVRFMMKDGSWITAKYSDGSSPSLFKKREKVNLVYKEEDPESYLIISNKVQLSEMAFLVIGTIFSAYYGYCLLK
;
A
#
# COMPACT_ATOMS: atom_id res chain seq x y z
N MET A 1 1.04 -0.21 33.73
CA MET A 1 0.61 1.05 33.08
C MET A 1 1.43 1.37 31.84
N GLU A 2 2.76 1.36 31.88
CA GLU A 2 3.58 1.73 30.69
C GLU A 2 3.37 0.83 29.47
N PHE A 3 3.33 -0.49 29.65
CA PHE A 3 3.15 -1.43 28.54
C PHE A 3 1.78 -1.29 27.84
N THR A 4 0.72 -1.05 28.62
CA THR A 4 -0.64 -0.86 28.10
C THR A 4 -0.72 0.38 27.22
N ASN A 5 -0.11 1.50 27.64
CA ASN A 5 -0.07 2.73 26.85
C ASN A 5 0.63 2.53 25.50
N ILE A 6 1.74 1.79 25.47
CA ILE A 6 2.47 1.47 24.23
C ILE A 6 1.57 0.74 23.23
N THR A 7 0.77 -0.24 23.69
CA THR A 7 -0.16 -0.97 22.80
C THR A 7 -1.23 -0.09 22.17
N GLY A 8 -1.77 0.88 22.93
CA GLY A 8 -2.73 1.86 22.41
C GLY A 8 -2.13 2.75 21.33
N PHE A 9 -0.90 3.25 21.55
CA PHE A 9 -0.18 4.06 20.57
C PHE A 9 0.09 3.29 19.27
N ILE A 10 0.50 2.02 19.37
CA ILE A 10 0.70 1.15 18.20
C ILE A 10 -0.61 1.03 17.41
N GLY A 11 -1.73 0.74 18.10
CA GLY A 11 -3.04 0.64 17.45
C GLY A 11 -3.42 1.89 16.67
N ILE A 12 -3.23 3.07 17.27
CA ILE A 12 -3.48 4.37 16.62
C ILE A 12 -2.61 4.54 15.37
N ILE A 13 -1.31 4.22 15.43
CA ILE A 13 -0.40 4.33 14.28
C ILE A 13 -0.90 3.47 13.11
N PHE A 14 -1.24 2.21 13.37
CA PHE A 14 -1.74 1.29 12.33
C PHE A 14 -3.03 1.82 11.68
N LEU A 15 -3.96 2.34 12.48
CA LEU A 15 -5.19 2.95 11.97
C LEU A 15 -4.90 4.22 11.16
N SER A 16 -4.01 5.10 11.63
CA SER A 16 -3.62 6.31 10.90
C SER A 16 -3.03 5.98 9.53
N VAL A 17 -2.15 4.97 9.45
CA VAL A 17 -1.59 4.49 8.18
C VAL A 17 -2.69 3.98 7.25
N TYR A 18 -3.62 3.17 7.76
CA TYR A 18 -4.76 2.69 6.99
C TYR A 18 -5.58 3.85 6.40
N PHE A 19 -6.01 4.81 7.23
CA PHE A 19 -6.82 5.93 6.77
C PHE A 19 -6.10 6.82 5.74
N PHE A 20 -4.80 7.07 5.93
CA PHE A 20 -4.00 7.85 4.98
C PHE A 20 -3.92 7.16 3.61
N ARG A 21 -3.64 5.86 3.58
CA ARG A 21 -3.60 5.06 2.33
C ARG A 21 -4.96 5.01 1.64
N GLN A 22 -6.03 4.81 2.41
CA GLN A 22 -7.40 4.81 1.88
C GLN A 22 -7.78 6.15 1.26
N LYS A 23 -7.37 7.27 1.87
CA LYS A 23 -7.61 8.62 1.32
C LYS A 23 -6.89 8.81 -0.01
N LYS A 24 -5.59 8.47 -0.09
CA LYS A 24 -4.81 8.52 -1.34
C LYS A 24 -5.46 7.64 -2.42
N ARG A 25 -5.91 6.43 -2.05
CA ARG A 25 -6.57 5.52 -2.98
C ARG A 25 -7.88 6.06 -3.52
N ARG A 26 -8.75 6.62 -2.67
CA ARG A 26 -10.02 7.21 -3.11
C ARG A 26 -9.80 8.35 -4.10
N HIS A 27 -8.85 9.23 -3.84
CA HIS A 27 -8.52 10.35 -4.72
C HIS A 27 -8.08 9.86 -6.11
N LEU A 28 -7.15 8.89 -6.16
CA LEU A 28 -6.67 8.34 -7.44
C LEU A 28 -7.75 7.54 -8.18
N LEU A 29 -8.64 6.85 -7.47
CA LEU A 29 -9.76 6.14 -8.10
C LEU A 29 -10.83 7.06 -8.69
N GLN A 30 -10.97 8.29 -8.18
CA GLN A 30 -11.97 9.24 -8.67
C GLN A 30 -11.47 10.04 -9.89
N GLU A 31 -10.18 10.39 -9.91
CA GLU A 31 -9.61 11.29 -10.91
C GLU A 31 -8.63 10.60 -11.88
N GLY A 32 -8.25 9.36 -11.61
CA GLY A 32 -7.25 8.65 -12.37
C GLY A 32 -7.78 7.91 -13.59
N ILE A 33 -6.86 7.54 -14.48
CA ILE A 33 -7.14 6.80 -15.70
C ILE A 33 -6.79 5.33 -15.48
N SER A 34 -7.76 4.45 -15.77
CA SER A 34 -7.58 2.99 -15.67
C SER A 34 -6.87 2.43 -16.90
N THR A 35 -5.90 1.55 -16.68
CA THR A 35 -5.18 0.84 -17.76
C THR A 35 -4.63 -0.49 -17.26
N GLU A 36 -4.13 -1.31 -18.20
CA GLU A 36 -3.39 -2.53 -17.89
C GLU A 36 -1.88 -2.27 -17.95
N GLY A 37 -1.15 -2.89 -17.03
CA GLY A 37 0.30 -2.86 -16.98
C GLY A 37 0.91 -4.25 -16.85
N THR A 38 2.22 -4.33 -17.04
CA THR A 38 3.00 -5.54 -16.79
C THR A 38 4.12 -5.23 -15.82
N VAL A 39 4.25 -6.05 -14.77
CA VAL A 39 5.39 -5.98 -13.86
C VAL A 39 6.63 -6.42 -14.62
N ILE A 40 7.55 -5.49 -14.90
CA ILE A 40 8.78 -5.81 -15.63
C ILE A 40 9.95 -6.11 -14.69
N ASP A 41 9.88 -5.64 -13.44
CA ASP A 41 10.93 -5.89 -12.46
C ASP A 41 10.42 -5.82 -11.01
N LEU A 42 11.25 -6.27 -10.08
CA LEU A 42 11.01 -6.19 -8.64
C LEU A 42 12.29 -5.62 -8.00
N ILE A 43 12.19 -4.43 -7.42
CA ILE A 43 13.30 -3.77 -6.72
C ILE A 43 13.19 -4.09 -5.24
N GLU A 44 14.23 -4.70 -4.68
CA GLU A 44 14.35 -4.88 -3.24
C GLU A 44 15.10 -3.69 -2.64
N GLU A 45 14.46 -2.99 -1.71
CA GLU A 45 15.10 -1.92 -0.94
C GLU A 45 15.26 -2.39 0.50
N SER A 46 16.51 -2.61 0.89
CA SER A 46 16.89 -2.95 2.26
C SER A 46 17.19 -1.68 3.05
N SER A 47 16.58 -1.54 4.22
CA SER A 47 17.02 -0.55 5.20
C SER A 47 17.84 -1.23 6.30
N HIS A 48 18.90 -0.56 6.79
CA HIS A 48 19.78 -1.10 7.84
C HIS A 48 19.04 -1.44 9.16
N ARG A 49 17.77 -1.03 9.33
CA ARG A 49 16.98 -1.24 10.56
C ARG A 49 15.62 -1.93 10.36
N ASN A 50 14.95 -1.83 9.20
CA ASN A 50 13.54 -2.22 9.05
C ASN A 50 13.31 -3.39 8.05
N GLY A 51 14.32 -4.23 7.80
CA GLY A 51 14.21 -5.32 6.84
C GLY A 51 14.17 -4.84 5.39
N SER A 52 13.89 -5.77 4.47
CA SER A 52 13.78 -5.49 3.04
C SER A 52 12.33 -5.43 2.58
N MET A 53 12.01 -4.41 1.77
CA MET A 53 10.73 -4.28 1.08
C MET A 53 10.92 -4.45 -0.42
N ILE A 54 9.98 -5.14 -1.06
CA ILE A 54 10.01 -5.40 -2.49
C ILE A 54 8.96 -4.53 -3.18
N TYR A 55 9.41 -3.75 -4.16
CA TYR A 55 8.61 -2.79 -4.92
C TYR A 55 8.53 -3.23 -6.39
N PRO A 56 7.33 -3.48 -6.95
CA PRO A 56 7.21 -3.81 -8.35
C PRO A 56 7.47 -2.59 -9.24
N VAL A 57 8.17 -2.81 -10.35
CA VAL A 57 8.31 -1.84 -11.44
C VAL A 57 7.36 -2.25 -12.55
N VAL A 58 6.42 -1.36 -12.90
CA VAL A 58 5.36 -1.65 -13.85
C VAL A 58 5.56 -0.81 -15.10
N ARG A 59 5.43 -1.46 -16.26
CA ARG A 59 5.33 -0.79 -17.55
C ARG A 59 3.89 -0.81 -18.04
N PHE A 60 3.37 0.35 -18.41
CA PHE A 60 2.00 0.50 -18.93
C PHE A 60 1.92 1.61 -19.98
N MET A 61 0.83 1.60 -20.74
CA MET A 61 0.57 2.58 -21.78
C MET A 61 -0.32 3.70 -21.22
N MET A 62 0.09 4.94 -21.45
CA MET A 62 -0.67 6.13 -21.11
C MET A 62 -1.73 6.41 -22.17
N LYS A 63 -2.67 7.30 -21.86
CA LYS A 63 -3.79 7.71 -22.71
C LYS A 63 -3.36 8.33 -24.04
N ASP A 64 -2.19 8.98 -24.09
CA ASP A 64 -1.60 9.53 -25.32
C ASP A 64 -0.93 8.45 -26.20
N GLY A 65 -0.93 7.18 -25.77
CA GLY A 65 -0.32 6.06 -26.46
C GLY A 65 1.18 5.87 -26.17
N SER A 66 1.79 6.75 -25.36
CA SER A 66 3.18 6.60 -24.94
C SER A 66 3.31 5.57 -23.82
N TRP A 67 4.51 4.99 -23.68
CA TRP A 67 4.80 3.99 -22.65
C TRP A 67 5.57 4.63 -21.49
N ILE A 68 5.18 4.29 -20.26
CA ILE A 68 5.92 4.64 -19.06
C ILE A 68 6.32 3.39 -18.29
N THR A 69 7.45 3.47 -17.59
CA THR A 69 7.94 2.46 -16.65
C THR A 69 8.19 3.14 -15.32
N ALA A 70 7.44 2.76 -14.28
CA ALA A 70 7.49 3.43 -12.99
C ALA A 70 7.48 2.42 -11.84
N LYS A 71 8.22 2.74 -10.76
CA LYS A 71 8.24 1.96 -9.52
C LYS A 71 6.96 2.22 -8.73
N TYR A 72 6.32 1.16 -8.26
CA TYR A 72 5.13 1.30 -7.42
C TYR A 72 5.50 1.82 -6.04
N SER A 73 4.72 2.74 -5.48
CA SER A 73 5.02 3.33 -4.17
C SER A 73 4.86 2.35 -3.00
N ASP A 74 4.03 1.32 -3.18
CA ASP A 74 3.66 0.42 -2.11
C ASP A 74 4.45 -0.89 -2.21
N GLY A 75 5.47 -0.98 -1.36
CA GLY A 75 6.29 -2.17 -1.20
C GLY A 75 5.63 -3.22 -0.32
N SER A 76 6.09 -4.46 -0.44
CA SER A 76 5.63 -5.59 0.37
C SER A 76 6.76 -6.58 0.64
N SER A 77 6.68 -7.25 1.79
CA SER A 77 7.62 -8.32 2.15
C SER A 77 6.83 -9.43 2.86
N PRO A 78 6.67 -10.62 2.24
CA PRO A 78 7.12 -11.00 0.89
C PRO A 78 6.40 -10.23 -0.24
N SER A 79 6.94 -10.28 -1.46
CA SER A 79 6.36 -9.59 -2.62
C SER A 79 4.94 -10.07 -2.93
N LEU A 80 4.00 -9.13 -3.13
CA LEU A 80 2.64 -9.42 -3.59
C LEU A 80 2.56 -9.76 -5.09
N PHE A 81 3.61 -9.39 -5.84
CA PHE A 81 3.65 -9.46 -7.30
C PHE A 81 4.84 -10.26 -7.81
N LYS A 82 4.72 -10.73 -9.06
CA LYS A 82 5.76 -11.46 -9.77
C LYS A 82 6.17 -10.74 -11.04
N LYS A 83 7.43 -10.90 -11.44
CA LYS A 83 7.92 -10.46 -12.75
C LYS A 83 7.06 -11.09 -13.86
N ARG A 84 6.67 -10.30 -14.85
CA ARG A 84 5.76 -10.61 -15.97
C ARG A 84 4.28 -10.77 -15.59
N GLU A 85 3.89 -10.48 -14.34
CA GLU A 85 2.48 -10.46 -13.94
C GLU A 85 1.76 -9.27 -14.61
N LYS A 86 0.59 -9.54 -15.19
CA LYS A 86 -0.32 -8.48 -15.65
C LYS A 86 -1.08 -7.92 -14.47
N VAL A 87 -1.22 -6.60 -14.43
CA VAL A 87 -1.90 -5.89 -13.35
C VAL A 87 -2.83 -4.83 -13.91
N ASN A 88 -4.00 -4.67 -13.28
CA ASN A 88 -4.86 -3.52 -13.50
C ASN A 88 -4.36 -2.38 -12.63
N LEU A 89 -4.28 -1.18 -13.18
CA LEU A 89 -3.83 -0.02 -12.42
C LEU A 89 -4.58 1.24 -12.81
N VAL A 90 -4.52 2.23 -11.92
CA VAL A 90 -5.06 3.57 -12.12
C VAL A 90 -3.94 4.58 -11.87
N TYR A 91 -3.67 5.45 -12.85
CA TYR A 91 -2.62 6.46 -12.77
C TYR A 91 -3.19 7.88 -12.85
N LYS A 92 -2.47 8.88 -12.31
CA LYS A 92 -2.85 10.29 -12.44
C LYS A 92 -2.29 10.87 -13.76
N GLU A 93 -3.13 11.49 -14.59
CA GLU A 93 -2.69 12.03 -15.90
C GLU A 93 -1.56 13.07 -15.78
N GLU A 94 -1.64 13.93 -14.75
CA GLU A 94 -0.63 14.96 -14.46
C GLU A 94 0.65 14.40 -13.81
N ASP A 95 0.59 13.21 -13.21
CA ASP A 95 1.71 12.55 -12.53
C ASP A 95 1.60 11.03 -12.68
N PRO A 96 1.99 10.47 -13.84
CA PRO A 96 1.76 9.06 -14.15
C PRO A 96 2.59 8.09 -13.30
N GLU A 97 3.67 8.55 -12.65
CA GLU A 97 4.42 7.74 -11.68
C GLU A 97 3.62 7.52 -10.39
N SER A 98 2.66 8.41 -10.09
CA SER A 98 1.67 8.21 -9.04
C SER A 98 0.51 7.37 -9.55
N TYR A 99 0.67 6.06 -9.41
CA TYR A 99 -0.35 5.07 -9.77
C TYR A 99 -0.68 4.10 -8.63
N LEU A 100 -1.79 3.40 -8.77
CA LEU A 100 -2.27 2.36 -7.87
C LEU A 100 -2.55 1.08 -8.60
N ILE A 101 -2.06 -0.03 -8.08
CA ILE A 101 -2.38 -1.35 -8.59
C ILE A 101 -3.69 -1.81 -7.95
N ILE A 102 -4.68 -2.12 -8.78
CA ILE A 102 -6.00 -2.61 -8.36
C ILE A 102 -5.93 -4.14 -8.29
N SER A 103 -5.76 -4.68 -7.08
CA SER A 103 -5.79 -6.12 -6.84
C SER A 103 -6.32 -6.48 -5.47
N ASN A 104 -6.95 -7.66 -5.36
CA ASN A 104 -7.41 -8.22 -4.09
C ASN A 104 -6.25 -8.43 -3.11
N LYS A 105 -5.03 -8.71 -3.60
CA LYS A 105 -3.83 -8.90 -2.78
C LYS A 105 -3.43 -7.60 -2.07
N VAL A 106 -3.45 -6.48 -2.79
CA VAL A 106 -3.19 -5.14 -2.23
C VAL A 106 -4.29 -4.74 -1.26
N GLN A 107 -5.56 -5.00 -1.61
CA GLN A 107 -6.65 -4.70 -0.69
C GLN A 107 -6.54 -5.53 0.61
N LEU A 108 -6.19 -6.81 0.52
CA LEU A 108 -6.02 -7.68 1.68
C LEU A 108 -4.88 -7.19 2.58
N SER A 109 -3.74 -6.79 2.00
CA SER A 109 -2.62 -6.24 2.78
C SER A 109 -3.00 -4.94 3.48
N GLU A 110 -3.77 -4.06 2.83
CA GLU A 110 -4.30 -2.85 3.44
C GLU A 110 -5.27 -3.15 4.59
N MET A 111 -6.15 -4.15 4.43
CA MET A 111 -7.10 -4.55 5.49
C MET A 111 -6.39 -5.14 6.71
N ALA A 112 -5.21 -5.73 6.56
CA ALA A 112 -4.43 -6.22 7.69
C ALA A 112 -4.05 -5.08 8.67
N PHE A 113 -3.71 -3.89 8.16
CA PHE A 113 -3.42 -2.72 9.01
C PHE A 113 -4.65 -2.29 9.82
N LEU A 114 -5.84 -2.33 9.21
CA LEU A 114 -7.09 -2.03 9.90
C LEU A 114 -7.33 -3.04 11.03
N VAL A 115 -7.29 -4.34 10.71
CA VAL A 115 -7.57 -5.41 11.69
C VAL A 115 -6.59 -5.35 12.86
N ILE A 116 -5.29 -5.24 12.59
CA ILE A 116 -4.25 -5.14 13.62
C ILE A 116 -4.48 -3.88 14.46
N GLY A 117 -4.67 -2.72 13.83
CA GLY A 117 -4.92 -1.46 14.53
C GLY A 117 -6.13 -1.54 15.47
N THR A 118 -7.24 -2.11 14.99
CA THR A 118 -8.46 -2.30 15.79
C THR A 118 -8.23 -3.24 16.96
N ILE A 119 -7.53 -4.37 16.79
CA ILE A 119 -7.24 -5.31 17.88
C ILE A 119 -6.43 -4.63 18.99
N PHE A 120 -5.35 -3.92 18.63
CA PHE A 120 -4.49 -3.25 19.60
C PHE A 120 -5.23 -2.11 20.34
N SER A 121 -6.00 -1.30 19.62
CA SER A 121 -6.80 -0.23 20.22
C SER A 121 -7.93 -0.76 21.11
N ALA A 122 -8.60 -1.84 20.71
CA ALA A 122 -9.66 -2.46 21.50
C ALA A 122 -9.12 -3.10 22.78
N TYR A 123 -7.97 -3.79 22.70
CA TYR A 123 -7.29 -4.35 23.87
C TYR A 123 -6.89 -3.26 24.86
N TYR A 124 -6.34 -2.15 24.37
CA TYR A 124 -6.02 -0.99 25.20
C TYR A 124 -7.25 -0.43 25.92
N GLY A 125 -8.37 -0.24 25.19
CA GLY A 125 -9.63 0.22 25.77
C GLY A 125 -10.18 -0.74 26.83
N TYR A 126 -10.12 -2.05 26.60
CA TYR A 126 -10.52 -3.06 27.58
C TYR A 126 -9.70 -2.98 28.87
N CYS A 127 -8.37 -2.81 28.76
CA CYS A 127 -7.49 -2.69 29.92
C CYS A 127 -7.66 -1.39 30.71
N LEU A 128 -8.17 -0.30 30.10
CA LEU A 128 -8.46 0.95 30.81
C LEU A 128 -9.76 0.89 31.62
N LEU A 129 -10.72 0.08 31.17
CA LEU A 129 -12.04 -0.05 31.79
C LEU A 129 -12.07 -1.06 32.95
N LYS A 130 -10.99 -1.80 33.15
CA LYS A 130 -10.83 -2.82 34.19
C LYS A 130 -9.91 -2.31 35.30
#